data_AF-A0A2T4GNI4-F1
#
_entry.id   AF-A0A2T4GNI4-F1
#
_cell.length_a   1.000
_cell.length_b   1.000
_cell.length_c   1.000
_cell.angle_alpha   90.00
_cell.angle_beta   90.00
_cell.angle_gamma   90.00
#
_symmetry.space_group_name_H-M   'P 1'
#
loop_
_entity.id
_entity.type
_entity.pdbx_description
1 polymer ?
#
loop_
_entity_poly.entity_id
_entity_poly.type
_entity_poly.pdbx_seq_one_letter_code
_entity_poly.pdbx_strand_id
1 'polypeptide(L)'
;MRFFSFATVLGAALLPSICGFSFYASVFGTPAPVIIPGTPCLIQAQQGSAVIAQFLLDLNSVNYWEIYKVNFTPLASDIDLSLRLRCTNNRRVTIALGIDDVTIGDVV
;
A
#
# COMPACT_ATOMS: atom_id res chain seq x y z
N MET A 1 9.80 10.84 6.23
CA MET A 1 8.91 9.83 5.62
C MET A 1 7.49 10.29 5.90
N ARG A 2 6.76 10.78 4.88
CA ARG A 2 5.39 11.27 5.05
C ARG A 2 4.44 10.08 4.89
N PHE A 3 3.49 9.96 5.79
CA PHE A 3 2.49 8.90 5.80
C PHE A 3 1.30 9.35 4.96
N PHE A 4 0.73 8.41 4.21
CA PHE A 4 -0.56 8.60 3.58
C PHE A 4 -1.55 7.68 4.29
N SER A 5 -2.48 8.27 5.06
CA SER A 5 -3.63 7.58 5.66
C SER A 5 -4.82 7.83 4.75
N PHE A 6 -5.51 6.77 4.37
CA PHE A 6 -6.68 6.85 3.51
C PHE A 6 -7.71 5.85 4.04
N ALA A 7 -8.90 6.37 4.32
CA ALA A 7 -10.12 5.68 4.73
C ALA A 7 -10.22 5.26 6.21
N THR A 8 -11.17 5.91 6.90
CA THR A 8 -11.85 5.36 8.08
C THR A 8 -13.19 4.80 7.61
N VAL A 9 -13.41 3.49 7.78
CA VAL A 9 -14.72 2.87 7.55
C VAL A 9 -15.39 2.63 8.90
N LEU A 10 -16.49 3.32 9.17
CA LEU A 10 -17.37 3.06 10.31
C LEU A 10 -18.37 1.97 9.91
N GLY A 11 -18.03 0.71 10.17
CA GLY A 11 -18.86 -0.46 9.86
C GLY A 11 -19.43 -1.12 11.12
N ALA A 12 -20.76 -1.29 11.16
CA ALA A 12 -21.45 -2.00 12.24
C ALA A 12 -20.99 -3.47 12.28
N ALA A 13 -20.29 -3.85 13.35
CA ALA A 13 -19.67 -5.16 13.52
C ALA A 13 -20.71 -6.29 13.61
N LEU A 14 -20.72 -7.18 12.62
CA LEU A 14 -21.24 -8.54 12.74
C LEU A 14 -20.15 -9.51 12.26
N LEU A 15 -19.37 -10.03 13.22
CA LEU A 15 -18.30 -11.03 13.07
C LEU A 15 -17.06 -10.56 12.25
N PRO A 16 -15.86 -11.17 12.42
CA PRO A 16 -14.70 -10.75 11.65
C PRO A 16 -14.82 -11.32 10.23
N SER A 17 -15.64 -10.67 9.41
CA SER A 17 -15.72 -10.89 7.98
C SER A 17 -14.35 -10.62 7.35
N ILE A 18 -13.97 -11.41 6.36
CA ILE A 18 -12.76 -11.13 5.58
C ILE A 18 -13.04 -9.88 4.74
N CYS A 19 -12.22 -8.84 4.88
CA CYS A 19 -12.26 -7.64 4.06
C CYS A 19 -11.26 -7.73 2.91
N GLY A 20 -11.64 -7.18 1.77
CA GLY A 20 -10.78 -6.95 0.63
C GLY A 20 -10.27 -5.52 0.66
N PHE A 21 -8.98 -5.35 0.39
CA PHE A 21 -8.34 -4.05 0.20
C PHE A 21 -7.55 -4.07 -1.10
N SER A 22 -7.75 -3.05 -1.94
CA SER A 22 -7.02 -2.90 -3.19
C SER A 22 -6.75 -1.45 -3.53
N PHE A 23 -5.71 -1.23 -4.33
CA PHE A 23 -5.35 0.07 -4.88
C PHE A 23 -4.53 -0.13 -6.14
N TYR A 24 -4.48 0.89 -6.98
CA TYR A 24 -3.53 0.97 -8.08
C TYR A 24 -2.33 1.82 -7.67
N ALA A 25 -1.14 1.46 -8.14
CA ALA A 25 0.04 2.31 -7.98
C ALA A 25 0.89 2.35 -9.26
N SER A 26 1.59 3.46 -9.43
CA SER A 26 2.54 3.64 -10.53
C SER A 26 3.77 4.42 -10.06
N VAL A 27 4.95 3.94 -10.43
CA VAL A 27 6.19 4.70 -10.30
C VAL A 27 6.31 5.60 -11.51
N PHE A 28 6.32 6.91 -11.33
CA PHE A 28 6.48 7.84 -12.44
C PHE A 28 7.93 7.83 -12.94
N GLY A 29 8.09 7.80 -14.26
CA GLY A 29 9.39 7.90 -14.92
C GLY A 29 9.94 9.33 -14.97
N THR A 30 9.17 10.31 -14.50
CA THR A 30 9.59 11.72 -14.43
C THR A 30 9.12 12.35 -13.10
N PRO A 31 10.03 12.82 -12.23
CA PRO A 31 11.49 12.69 -12.36
C PRO A 31 11.91 11.21 -12.39
N ALA A 32 13.00 10.91 -13.10
CA ALA A 32 13.49 9.55 -13.21
C ALA A 32 13.83 9.00 -11.81
N PRO A 33 13.40 7.77 -11.47
CA PRO A 33 13.73 7.15 -10.19
C PRO A 33 15.25 7.05 -9.99
N VAL A 34 15.72 7.43 -8.80
CA VAL A 34 17.12 7.23 -8.38
C VAL A 34 17.14 6.07 -7.41
N ILE A 35 17.69 4.93 -7.86
CA ILE A 35 17.66 3.66 -7.15
C ILE A 35 19.07 3.08 -7.11
N ILE A 36 19.53 2.70 -5.92
CA ILE A 36 20.78 1.97 -5.79
C ILE A 36 20.49 0.48 -6.01
N PRO A 37 21.21 -0.22 -6.91
CA PRO A 37 21.03 -1.65 -7.13
C PRO A 37 21.01 -2.45 -5.83
N GLY A 38 20.09 -3.42 -5.75
CA GLY A 38 19.86 -4.21 -4.53
C GLY A 38 19.10 -3.48 -3.43
N THR A 39 18.36 -2.41 -3.74
CA THR A 39 17.48 -1.71 -2.79
C THR A 39 15.99 -1.94 -3.15
N PRO A 40 15.40 -3.08 -2.76
CA PRO A 40 13.96 -3.29 -2.88
C PRO A 40 13.15 -2.18 -2.21
N CYS A 41 12.07 -1.76 -2.86
CA CYS A 41 11.05 -0.88 -2.30
C CYS A 41 9.71 -1.61 -2.27
N LEU A 42 8.97 -1.43 -1.20
CA LEU A 42 7.73 -2.13 -0.89
C LEU A 42 6.66 -1.09 -0.51
N ILE A 43 5.42 -1.31 -0.91
CA ILE A 43 4.27 -0.67 -0.29
C ILE A 43 3.75 -1.60 0.79
N GLN A 44 3.75 -1.15 2.04
CA GLN A 44 3.14 -1.87 3.15
C GLN A 44 1.73 -1.33 3.36
N ALA A 45 0.74 -2.21 3.34
CA ALA A 45 -0.59 -1.90 3.84
C ALA A 45 -0.62 -2.22 5.35
N GLN A 46 -1.10 -1.28 6.16
CA GLN A 46 -1.13 -1.41 7.61
C GLN A 46 -2.53 -1.09 8.16
N GLN A 47 -2.96 -1.84 9.19
CA GLN A 47 -4.07 -1.45 10.06
C GLN A 47 -3.48 -1.03 11.42
N GLY A 48 -3.54 0.26 11.73
CA GLY A 48 -2.78 0.83 12.84
C GLY A 48 -1.27 0.57 12.68
N SER A 49 -0.67 -0.18 13.62
CA SER A 49 0.75 -0.55 13.57
C SER A 49 1.01 -1.92 12.91
N ALA A 50 -0.01 -2.74 12.74
CA ALA A 50 0.11 -4.09 12.19
C ALA A 50 0.22 -4.03 10.66
N VAL A 51 1.20 -4.74 10.09
CA VAL A 51 1.32 -4.91 8.64
C VAL A 51 0.37 -6.01 8.20
N ILE A 52 -0.61 -5.68 7.37
CA ILE A 52 -1.55 -6.65 6.80
C ILE A 52 -1.05 -7.23 5.47
N ALA A 53 -0.26 -6.45 4.71
CA ALA A 53 0.34 -6.90 3.46
C ALA A 53 1.60 -6.09 3.11
N GLN A 54 2.46 -6.68 2.27
CA GLN A 54 3.59 -5.99 1.66
C GLN A 54 3.64 -6.33 0.18
N PHE A 55 3.75 -5.30 -0.66
CA PHE A 55 3.77 -5.42 -2.11
C PHE A 55 5.10 -4.90 -2.63
N LEU A 56 5.85 -5.73 -3.36
CA LEU A 56 7.08 -5.30 -4.01
C LEU A 56 6.74 -4.35 -5.15
N LEU A 57 7.39 -3.18 -5.17
CA LEU A 57 7.30 -2.26 -6.29
C LEU A 57 8.24 -2.70 -7.39
N ASP A 58 7.72 -2.89 -8.60
CA ASP A 58 8.55 -2.96 -9.79
C ASP A 58 9.01 -1.55 -10.18
N LEU A 59 10.27 -1.26 -9.87
CA LEU A 59 10.87 0.03 -10.16
C LEU A 59 11.38 0.14 -11.61
N ASN A 60 11.32 -0.94 -12.40
CA ASN A 60 11.69 -0.94 -13.81
C ASN A 60 10.50 -0.65 -14.73
N SER A 61 9.27 -0.92 -14.27
CA SER A 61 8.03 -0.67 -15.00
C SER A 61 7.46 0.73 -14.66
N VAL A 62 8.12 1.77 -15.17
CA VAL A 62 7.71 3.16 -14.91
C VAL A 62 6.52 3.59 -15.79
N ASN A 63 5.69 4.49 -15.27
CA ASN A 63 4.47 5.01 -15.89
C ASN A 63 3.42 3.93 -16.25
N TYR A 64 3.52 2.76 -15.62
CA TYR A 64 2.55 1.69 -15.72
C TYR A 64 1.77 1.60 -14.40
N TRP A 65 0.46 1.41 -14.48
CA TRP A 65 -0.41 1.26 -13.31
C TRP A 65 -0.62 -0.22 -13.03
N GLU A 66 -0.16 -0.68 -11.87
CA GLU A 66 -0.36 -2.05 -11.39
C GLU A 66 -1.38 -2.08 -10.25
N ILE A 67 -2.21 -3.13 -10.22
CA ILE A 67 -3.17 -3.36 -9.14
C ILE A 67 -2.53 -4.20 -8.03
N TYR A 68 -2.63 -3.70 -6.80
CA TYR A 68 -2.26 -4.42 -5.59
C TYR A 68 -3.52 -4.72 -4.79
N LYS A 69 -3.63 -5.96 -4.29
CA LYS A 69 -4.81 -6.41 -3.54
C LYS A 69 -4.45 -7.42 -2.46
N VAL A 70 -5.18 -7.37 -1.36
CA VAL A 70 -5.08 -8.32 -0.25
C VAL A 70 -6.44 -8.53 0.40
N ASN A 71 -6.70 -9.77 0.81
CA ASN A 71 -7.78 -10.09 1.73
C ASN A 71 -7.20 -10.15 3.14
N PHE A 72 -7.83 -9.50 4.11
CA PHE A 72 -7.38 -9.46 5.50
C PHE A 72 -8.54 -9.59 6.47
N THR A 73 -8.25 -10.06 7.68
CA THR A 73 -9.21 -10.04 8.79
C THR A 73 -9.01 -8.75 9.58
N PRO A 74 -10.03 -7.91 9.75
CA PRO A 74 -9.92 -6.70 10.55
C PRO A 74 -9.51 -6.98 11.99
N LEU A 75 -8.59 -6.17 12.52
CA LEU A 75 -8.12 -6.27 13.91
C LEU A 75 -9.05 -5.59 14.92
N ALA A 76 -9.97 -4.75 14.44
CA ALA A 76 -10.96 -4.02 15.22
C ALA A 76 -12.19 -3.76 14.34
N SER A 77 -13.31 -3.38 14.98
CA SER A 77 -14.53 -2.97 14.29
C SER A 77 -14.34 -1.71 13.45
N ASP A 78 -13.54 -0.78 13.96
CA ASP A 78 -13.13 0.41 13.21
C ASP A 78 -11.86 0.09 12.41
N ILE A 79 -11.93 0.32 11.10
CA ILE A 79 -10.80 0.06 10.20
C ILE A 79 -10.17 1.41 9.82
N ASP A 80 -8.92 1.59 10.24
CA ASP A 80 -8.02 2.65 9.78
C ASP A 80 -6.85 2.00 9.04
N LEU A 81 -6.77 2.26 7.74
CA LEU A 81 -5.70 1.75 6.88
C LEU A 81 -4.71 2.86 6.49
N SER A 82 -3.45 2.46 6.42
CA SER A 82 -2.40 3.31 5.86
C SER A 82 -1.53 2.55 4.87
N LEU A 83 -1.06 3.28 3.85
CA LEU A 83 -0.08 2.80 2.90
C LEU A 83 1.28 3.43 3.23
N ARG A 84 2.30 2.58 3.34
CA ARG A 84 3.65 3.00 3.70
C ARG A 84 4.68 2.48 2.73
N LEU A 85 5.31 3.41 2.01
CA LEU A 85 6.49 3.11 1.22
C LEU A 85 7.69 2.81 2.13
N ARG A 86 8.28 1.63 1.99
CA ARG A 86 9.51 1.21 2.67
C ARG A 86 10.52 0.70 1.65
N CYS A 87 11.71 1.28 1.66
CA CYS A 87 12.84 0.74 0.93
C CYS A 87 13.86 0.16 1.91
N THR A 88 14.46 -0.97 1.55
CA THR A 88 15.32 -1.73 2.46
C THR A 88 16.74 -1.17 2.51
N ASN A 89 17.60 -1.79 3.32
CA ASN A 89 19.05 -1.57 3.33
C ASN A 89 19.51 -0.14 3.70
N ASN A 90 18.61 0.71 4.21
CA ASN A 90 18.87 2.10 4.60
C ASN A 90 19.56 2.94 3.51
N ARG A 91 19.36 2.57 2.24
CA ARG A 91 19.92 3.27 1.09
C ARG A 91 18.98 4.38 0.64
N ARG A 92 19.57 5.50 0.19
CA ARG A 92 18.80 6.61 -0.35
C ARG A 92 18.15 6.18 -1.66
N VAL A 93 16.85 6.40 -1.75
CA VAL A 93 16.08 6.32 -3.00
C VAL A 93 15.37 7.64 -3.22
N THR A 94 15.08 7.97 -4.49
CA THR A 94 14.17 9.06 -4.84
C THR A 94 13.21 8.53 -5.89
N ILE A 95 11.94 8.41 -5.54
CA ILE A 95 10.89 7.93 -6.43
C ILE A 95 9.69 8.87 -6.35
N ALA A 96 9.01 9.07 -7.47
CA ALA A 96 7.68 9.66 -7.52
C ALA A 96 6.68 8.51 -7.69
N LEU A 97 5.73 8.39 -6.76
CA LEU A 97 4.76 7.30 -6.70
C LEU A 97 3.35 7.89 -6.73
N GLY A 98 2.55 7.46 -7.70
CA GLY A 98 1.11 7.67 -7.74
C GLY A 98 0.39 6.50 -7.06
N ILE A 99 -0.68 6.81 -6.32
CA ILE A 99 -1.65 5.85 -5.79
C ILE A 99 -3.02 6.33 -6.26
N ASP A 100 -3.85 5.43 -6.76
CA ASP A 100 -5.21 5.73 -7.22
C ASP A 100 -6.17 4.56 -6.97
N ASP A 101 -7.47 4.82 -7.12
CA ASP A 101 -8.55 3.82 -7.06
C ASP A 101 -8.51 2.93 -5.80
N VAL A 102 -8.27 3.55 -4.65
CA VAL A 102 -8.22 2.87 -3.35
C VAL A 102 -9.61 2.38 -2.97
N THR A 103 -9.74 1.06 -2.75
CA THR A 103 -11.00 0.40 -2.43
C THR A 103 -10.85 -0.49 -1.20
N ILE A 104 -11.85 -0.46 -0.32
CA ILE A 104 -12.04 -1.38 0.79
C ILE A 104 -13.49 -1.84 0.82
N GLY A 105 -13.72 -3.12 1.09
CA GLY A 105 -15.07 -3.67 1.24
C GLY A 105 -15.05 -5.12 1.70
N ASP A 106 -16.23 -5.70 1.90
CA ASP A 106 -16.38 -7.11 2.25
C ASP A 106 -16.03 -8.02 1.06
N VAL A 107 -15.38 -9.14 1.34
CA VAL A 107 -15.23 -10.23 0.36
C VAL A 107 -16.47 -11.10 0.46
N VAL A 108 -17.35 -11.00 -0.54
CA VAL A 108 -18.55 -11.86 -0.67
C VAL A 108 -18.17 -13.22 -1.24
#